data_AF-A0A7X1IHQ2-F1
#
_entry.id   AF-A0A7X1IHQ2-F1
#
_cell.length_a   1.000
_cell.length_b   1.000
_cell.length_c   1.000
_cell.angle_alpha   90.00
_cell.angle_beta   90.00
_cell.angle_gamma   90.00
#
_symmetry.space_group_name_H-M   'P 1'
#
loop_
_entity.id
_entity.type
_entity.pdbx_description
1 polymer ?
#
loop_
_entity_poly.entity_id
_entity_poly.type
_entity_poly.pdbx_seq_one_letter_code
_entity_poly.pdbx_strand_id
1 'polypeptide(L)'
;MTGRTRRAGATGWTRVAAAGDLEVWRGPGEGRPLVAAHGMEDAWSIWGGLTGRLEGFTPYALRLPWRGGNAYRWREEATPGEWLRRALALVPEAPEVLLGHSFGANSVLDYLATEEEVPGLKAVVLYAPFYRPADFDPTPALRLRSRAALRKVIREGFTLALGPRAASLDPDLRIAMGGKLLDRVMPAGFPVFYEEFIASGLLDLTRVTTPTLVLAGVDDESLTPMRAAALARAMPAATVRLRSSYGHFCHVAQPAALSGETAAFLRRALRPAAEPPTGPFEGEPTMSTELLDDQPTSYVGSPRYEGVNIRTWVGFKHFMYLVEEAVLAYFRERGVGARDIYHRHGLGLEIVDSSVQLPATLEAEDQVYATIISATPKPGKGAPFTVTLNVERDGRPVTVLKGKVRVALVAVKDGSGTEPVPAVLEPYVVPEVAALTHPEAATLPVGEGREVADVLVPEGSGAYLWSWRAPYTYCHFSDRLQHSAYVRTLEEVVDRFLHDRGIAIGRLLEERAWIPVVSRARVQMLADVFMEETVHTVFQVQDVIKDTVYTARMDCYVRRGDGLERVATATIMHGYAVSRGEKAGTVAVFDDEVRAVLTAGRASA
;
A
#
# COMPACT_ATOMS: atom_id res chain seq x y z
N MET A 1 -15.33 -65.86 5.06
CA MET A 1 -16.22 -64.91 5.77
C MET A 1 -15.76 -63.50 5.47
N THR A 2 -16.60 -62.83 4.70
CA THR A 2 -16.54 -61.43 4.25
C THR A 2 -16.68 -60.45 5.41
N GLY A 3 -15.97 -59.31 5.36
CA GLY A 3 -16.43 -58.09 6.04
C GLY A 3 -15.36 -57.27 6.75
N ARG A 4 -14.84 -56.24 6.06
CA ARG A 4 -14.87 -54.84 6.53
C ARG A 4 -14.31 -53.91 5.45
N THR A 5 -15.15 -53.64 4.45
CA THR A 5 -15.07 -52.47 3.58
C THR A 5 -16.11 -51.45 4.05
N ARG A 6 -15.62 -50.23 4.35
CA ARG A 6 -16.27 -48.90 4.34
C ARG A 6 -15.72 -48.05 5.48
N ARG A 7 -14.61 -47.34 5.21
CA ARG A 7 -14.42 -46.01 5.81
C ARG A 7 -15.34 -45.08 5.02
N ALA A 8 -16.40 -44.60 5.68
CA ALA A 8 -17.26 -43.56 5.16
C ALA A 8 -16.39 -42.36 4.76
N GLY A 9 -16.56 -41.89 3.51
CA GLY A 9 -15.84 -40.75 2.97
C GLY A 9 -16.16 -39.47 3.74
N ALA A 10 -15.21 -38.55 3.77
CA ALA A 10 -15.42 -37.23 4.32
C ALA A 10 -16.65 -36.56 3.66
N THR A 11 -17.67 -36.24 4.45
CA THR A 11 -18.57 -35.08 4.27
C THR A 11 -19.16 -34.86 2.85
N GLY A 12 -19.55 -35.91 2.14
CA GLY A 12 -20.24 -35.81 0.84
C GLY A 12 -19.35 -35.72 -0.41
N TRP A 13 -18.03 -35.88 -0.29
CA TRP A 13 -17.12 -35.92 -1.44
C TRP A 13 -16.91 -37.34 -1.97
N THR A 14 -16.93 -37.50 -3.29
CA THR A 14 -16.75 -38.78 -3.98
C THR A 14 -15.61 -38.70 -4.99
N ARG A 15 -14.67 -39.64 -4.98
CA ARG A 15 -13.63 -39.73 -6.00
C ARG A 15 -14.24 -40.18 -7.32
N VAL A 16 -14.08 -39.37 -8.37
CA VAL A 16 -14.66 -39.60 -9.71
C VAL A 16 -13.63 -40.01 -10.76
N ALA A 17 -12.35 -39.66 -10.57
CA ALA A 17 -11.27 -40.08 -11.46
C ALA A 17 -9.94 -40.20 -10.69
N ALA A 18 -9.00 -40.98 -11.23
CA ALA A 18 -7.63 -41.10 -10.72
C ALA A 18 -6.67 -41.57 -11.83
N ALA A 19 -5.46 -41.03 -11.86
CA ALA A 19 -4.37 -41.49 -12.72
C ALA A 19 -3.01 -41.21 -12.04
N GLY A 20 -2.27 -42.25 -11.69
CA GLY A 20 -1.00 -42.11 -10.96
C GLY A 20 -1.16 -41.35 -9.64
N ASP A 21 -0.44 -40.25 -9.49
CA ASP A 21 -0.50 -39.38 -8.31
C ASP A 21 -1.65 -38.36 -8.34
N LEU A 22 -2.49 -38.37 -9.37
CA LEU A 22 -3.63 -37.48 -9.53
C LEU A 22 -4.94 -38.15 -9.10
N GLU A 23 -5.78 -37.42 -8.37
CA GLU A 23 -7.18 -37.79 -8.14
C GLU A 23 -8.09 -36.58 -8.31
N VAL A 24 -9.32 -36.84 -8.77
CA VAL A 24 -10.39 -35.86 -8.84
C VAL A 24 -11.50 -36.28 -7.89
N TRP A 25 -11.85 -35.38 -6.97
CA TRP A 25 -12.92 -35.56 -6.00
C TRP A 25 -14.05 -34.60 -6.33
N ARG A 26 -15.28 -35.11 -6.50
CA ARG A 26 -16.49 -34.31 -6.69
C ARG A 26 -17.16 -34.06 -5.34
N GLY A 27 -17.42 -32.81 -5.01
CA GLY A 27 -18.12 -32.40 -3.79
C GLY A 27 -19.63 -32.30 -3.97
N PRO A 28 -20.36 -31.99 -2.89
CA PRO A 28 -21.78 -31.67 -2.96
C PRO A 28 -21.99 -30.32 -3.64
N GLY A 29 -22.90 -30.25 -4.60
CA GLY A 29 -23.21 -29.05 -5.38
C GLY A 29 -23.75 -29.40 -6.77
N GLU A 30 -24.48 -28.44 -7.36
CA GLU A 30 -25.04 -28.53 -8.70
C GLU A 30 -24.87 -27.18 -9.41
N GLY A 31 -24.67 -27.22 -10.72
CA GLY A 31 -24.43 -26.05 -11.56
C GLY A 31 -23.09 -26.12 -12.25
N ARG A 32 -22.40 -24.98 -12.36
CA ARG A 32 -21.24 -24.82 -13.26
C ARG A 32 -19.99 -25.53 -12.71
N PRO A 33 -19.21 -26.24 -13.53
CA PRO A 33 -18.00 -26.94 -13.06
C PRO A 33 -16.96 -25.95 -12.51
N LEU A 34 -16.60 -26.13 -11.24
CA LEU A 34 -15.60 -25.34 -10.54
C LEU A 34 -14.53 -26.29 -10.00
N VAL A 35 -13.27 -26.10 -10.42
CA VAL A 35 -12.17 -26.99 -10.05
C VAL A 35 -11.18 -26.28 -9.13
N ALA A 36 -10.73 -26.94 -8.07
CA ALA A 36 -9.88 -26.36 -7.04
C ALA A 36 -8.54 -27.11 -6.85
N ALA A 37 -7.44 -26.36 -6.85
CA ALA A 37 -6.05 -26.85 -6.72
C ALA A 37 -5.43 -26.43 -5.37
N HIS A 38 -5.12 -27.41 -4.51
CA HIS A 38 -4.57 -27.16 -3.16
C HIS A 38 -3.11 -26.69 -3.15
N GLY A 39 -2.65 -26.12 -2.04
CA GLY A 39 -1.26 -25.72 -1.80
C GLY A 39 -0.29 -26.89 -1.51
N MET A 40 1.00 -26.58 -1.40
CA MET A 40 2.06 -27.55 -1.11
C MET A 40 1.92 -28.16 0.29
N GLU A 41 2.16 -29.48 0.41
CA GLU A 41 1.96 -30.28 1.63
C GLU A 41 0.52 -30.29 2.16
N ASP A 42 -0.45 -29.95 1.31
CA ASP A 42 -1.85 -29.89 1.68
C ASP A 42 -2.68 -31.06 1.09
N ALA A 43 -4.00 -31.00 1.21
CA ALA A 43 -4.93 -32.00 0.71
C ALA A 43 -6.12 -31.38 -0.01
N TRP A 44 -6.75 -32.15 -0.90
CA TRP A 44 -7.96 -31.75 -1.62
C TRP A 44 -9.13 -31.37 -0.69
N SER A 45 -9.18 -31.94 0.52
CA SER A 45 -10.31 -31.78 1.45
C SER A 45 -10.44 -30.38 2.07
N ILE A 46 -9.41 -29.53 1.97
CA ILE A 46 -9.45 -28.16 2.51
C ILE A 46 -10.50 -27.27 1.85
N TRP A 47 -10.92 -27.62 0.63
CA TRP A 47 -11.87 -26.84 -0.15
C TRP A 47 -13.32 -26.98 0.34
N GLY A 48 -13.64 -28.00 1.14
CA GLY A 48 -15.01 -28.27 1.56
C GLY A 48 -15.69 -27.10 2.27
N GLY A 49 -14.96 -26.38 3.12
CA GLY A 49 -15.48 -25.21 3.83
C GLY A 49 -15.85 -24.07 2.90
N LEU A 50 -15.00 -23.73 1.93
CA LEU A 50 -15.24 -22.64 1.00
C LEU A 50 -16.29 -23.01 -0.05
N THR A 51 -16.11 -24.14 -0.74
CA THR A 51 -16.96 -24.55 -1.87
C THR A 51 -18.39 -24.86 -1.44
N GLY A 52 -18.60 -25.38 -0.23
CA GLY A 52 -19.95 -25.58 0.31
C GLY A 52 -20.75 -24.30 0.56
N ARG A 53 -20.14 -23.11 0.38
CA ARG A 53 -20.79 -21.79 0.47
C ARG A 53 -20.98 -21.12 -0.90
N LEU A 54 -20.51 -21.74 -1.98
CA LEU A 54 -20.63 -21.22 -3.33
C LEU A 54 -21.79 -21.91 -4.04
N GLU A 55 -22.97 -21.32 -3.97
CA GLU A 55 -24.17 -21.82 -4.65
C GLU A 55 -24.05 -21.73 -6.18
N GLY A 56 -24.69 -22.66 -6.90
CA GLY A 56 -24.72 -22.69 -8.36
C GLY A 56 -23.47 -23.28 -9.03
N PHE A 57 -22.60 -23.94 -8.26
CA PHE A 57 -21.41 -24.62 -8.76
C PHE A 57 -21.41 -26.11 -8.42
N THR A 58 -20.84 -26.89 -9.33
CA THR A 58 -20.46 -28.29 -9.10
C THR A 58 -18.97 -28.34 -8.75
N PRO A 59 -18.59 -28.51 -7.47
CA PRO A 59 -17.20 -28.41 -7.06
C PRO A 59 -16.43 -29.70 -7.32
N TYR A 60 -15.23 -29.55 -7.86
CA TYR A 60 -14.22 -30.58 -8.03
C TYR A 60 -12.94 -30.15 -7.31
N ALA A 61 -12.35 -31.03 -6.51
CA ALA A 61 -11.09 -30.79 -5.82
C ALA A 61 -10.04 -31.78 -6.31
N LEU A 62 -8.89 -31.25 -6.73
CA LEU A 62 -7.80 -32.04 -7.25
C LEU A 62 -6.90 -32.48 -6.11
N ARG A 63 -6.50 -33.75 -6.08
CA ARG A 63 -5.31 -34.20 -5.34
C ARG A 63 -4.12 -34.16 -6.29
N LEU A 64 -3.22 -33.21 -6.07
CA LEU A 64 -2.06 -32.97 -6.92
C LEU A 64 -0.79 -33.62 -6.32
N PRO A 65 0.30 -33.77 -7.11
CA PRO A 65 1.48 -34.52 -6.67
C PRO A 65 2.18 -33.93 -5.43
N TRP A 66 2.05 -32.62 -5.20
CA TRP A 66 2.58 -31.91 -4.02
C TRP A 66 1.74 -32.06 -2.74
N ARG A 67 0.84 -33.05 -2.67
CA ARG A 67 0.06 -33.37 -1.47
C ARG A 67 0.92 -33.63 -0.23
N GLY A 68 0.32 -33.55 0.96
CA GLY A 68 0.96 -33.95 2.21
C GLY A 68 1.62 -35.34 2.14
N GLY A 69 2.89 -35.43 2.52
CA GLY A 69 3.63 -36.70 2.60
C GLY A 69 4.30 -37.17 1.31
N ASN A 70 4.36 -36.34 0.27
CA ASN A 70 5.02 -36.66 -1.00
C ASN A 70 6.57 -36.61 -0.90
N ALA A 71 7.25 -37.11 -1.94
CA ALA A 71 8.72 -37.16 -2.04
C ALA A 71 9.32 -36.11 -3.01
N TYR A 72 8.50 -35.20 -3.55
CA TYR A 72 8.86 -34.14 -4.51
C TYR A 72 9.42 -34.58 -5.87
N ARG A 73 9.57 -35.89 -6.11
CA ARG A 73 10.08 -36.44 -7.37
C ARG A 73 9.22 -36.12 -8.59
N TRP A 74 7.94 -35.79 -8.40
CA TRP A 74 7.04 -35.35 -9.46
C TRP A 74 7.56 -34.14 -10.23
N ARG A 75 8.44 -33.32 -9.61
CA ARG A 75 9.04 -32.15 -10.24
C ARG A 75 10.02 -32.51 -11.37
N GLU A 76 10.58 -33.71 -11.35
CA GLU A 76 11.45 -34.24 -12.42
C GLU A 76 10.65 -34.57 -13.69
N GLU A 77 9.34 -34.78 -13.59
CA GLU A 77 8.49 -35.26 -14.69
C GLU A 77 7.72 -34.16 -15.43
N ALA A 78 7.42 -33.04 -14.77
CA ALA A 78 6.60 -31.97 -15.33
C ALA A 78 6.66 -30.68 -14.49
N THR A 79 6.29 -29.56 -15.11
CA THR A 79 6.00 -28.30 -14.38
C THR A 79 4.71 -28.41 -13.57
N PRO A 80 4.51 -27.54 -12.55
CA PRO A 80 3.22 -27.48 -11.85
C PRO A 80 2.04 -27.21 -12.78
N GLY A 81 2.18 -26.33 -13.77
CA GLY A 81 1.14 -26.06 -14.78
C GLY A 81 0.83 -27.28 -15.65
N GLU A 82 1.84 -28.04 -16.06
CA GLU A 82 1.64 -29.29 -16.80
C GLU A 82 0.91 -30.36 -15.95
N TRP A 83 1.25 -30.48 -14.67
CA TRP A 83 0.54 -31.36 -13.75
C TRP A 83 -0.91 -30.93 -13.54
N LEU A 84 -1.17 -29.63 -13.44
CA LEU A 84 -2.53 -29.09 -13.39
C LEU A 84 -3.30 -29.44 -14.67
N ARG A 85 -2.72 -29.23 -15.86
CA ARG A 85 -3.33 -29.59 -17.15
C ARG A 85 -3.70 -31.08 -17.21
N ARG A 86 -2.79 -31.96 -16.78
CA ARG A 86 -3.05 -33.42 -16.70
C ARG A 86 -4.20 -33.74 -15.74
N ALA A 87 -4.31 -33.03 -14.61
CA ALA A 87 -5.38 -33.22 -13.65
C ALA A 87 -6.73 -32.70 -14.17
N LEU A 88 -6.75 -31.55 -14.86
CA LEU A 88 -7.94 -30.98 -15.49
C LEU A 88 -8.52 -31.92 -16.57
N ALA A 89 -7.66 -32.62 -17.32
CA ALA A 89 -8.09 -33.61 -18.31
C ALA A 89 -8.79 -34.84 -17.70
N LEU A 90 -8.66 -35.08 -16.39
CA LEU A 90 -9.37 -36.15 -15.67
C LEU A 90 -10.73 -35.69 -15.13
N VAL A 91 -11.03 -34.39 -15.16
CA VAL A 91 -12.31 -33.86 -14.65
C VAL A 91 -13.41 -34.23 -15.65
N PRO A 92 -14.53 -34.85 -15.21
CA PRO A 92 -15.59 -35.31 -16.12
C PRO A 92 -16.28 -34.20 -16.93
N GLU A 93 -16.21 -32.95 -16.44
CA GLU A 93 -16.85 -31.78 -17.03
C GLU A 93 -15.79 -30.69 -17.24
N ALA A 94 -15.89 -29.96 -18.37
CA ALA A 94 -14.95 -28.89 -18.66
C ALA A 94 -15.04 -27.77 -17.59
N PRO A 95 -13.92 -27.36 -16.98
CA PRO A 95 -13.93 -26.35 -15.93
C PRO A 95 -14.35 -24.98 -16.46
N GLU A 96 -15.37 -24.36 -15.87
CA GLU A 96 -15.71 -22.96 -16.14
C GLU A 96 -15.02 -21.99 -15.16
N VAL A 97 -14.63 -22.50 -13.98
CA VAL A 97 -13.95 -21.73 -12.94
C VAL A 97 -12.79 -22.54 -12.36
N LEU A 98 -11.63 -21.89 -12.20
CA LEU A 98 -10.51 -22.43 -11.44
C LEU A 98 -10.31 -21.68 -10.13
N LEU A 99 -10.12 -22.45 -9.06
CA LEU A 99 -9.64 -21.98 -7.76
C LEU A 99 -8.24 -22.52 -7.50
N GLY A 100 -7.34 -21.70 -6.98
CA GLY A 100 -6.01 -22.14 -6.57
C GLY A 100 -5.61 -21.54 -5.23
N HIS A 101 -4.94 -22.31 -4.38
CA HIS A 101 -4.35 -21.82 -3.14
C HIS A 101 -2.83 -21.98 -3.14
N SER A 102 -2.09 -20.95 -2.75
CA SER A 102 -0.63 -21.00 -2.56
C SER A 102 0.08 -21.63 -3.77
N PHE A 103 0.83 -22.72 -3.57
CA PHE A 103 1.47 -23.45 -4.68
C PHE A 103 0.48 -23.89 -5.79
N GLY A 104 -0.75 -24.26 -5.42
CA GLY A 104 -1.80 -24.55 -6.40
C GLY A 104 -2.24 -23.31 -7.17
N ALA A 105 -2.27 -22.13 -6.56
CA ALA A 105 -2.50 -20.87 -7.26
C ALA A 105 -1.40 -20.58 -8.29
N ASN A 106 -0.15 -20.87 -7.95
CA ASN A 106 0.99 -20.74 -8.86
C ASN A 106 0.95 -21.75 -10.02
N SER A 107 0.49 -22.98 -9.78
CA SER A 107 0.24 -23.93 -10.88
C SER A 107 -0.83 -23.42 -11.86
N VAL A 108 -1.83 -22.67 -11.37
CA VAL A 108 -2.83 -22.01 -12.23
C VAL A 108 -2.21 -20.85 -13.00
N LEU A 109 -1.33 -20.04 -12.38
CA LEU A 109 -0.60 -18.98 -13.09
C LEU A 109 0.29 -19.55 -14.20
N ASP A 110 1.06 -20.60 -13.92
CA ASP A 110 1.91 -21.30 -14.91
C ASP A 110 1.05 -21.86 -16.06
N TYR A 111 -0.06 -22.52 -15.73
CA TYR A 111 -1.01 -23.04 -16.71
C TYR A 111 -1.61 -21.94 -17.62
N LEU A 112 -2.04 -20.81 -17.05
CA LEU A 112 -2.60 -19.69 -17.83
C LEU A 112 -1.55 -18.99 -18.69
N ALA A 113 -0.29 -18.93 -18.24
CA ALA A 113 0.79 -18.29 -18.98
C ALA A 113 1.30 -19.14 -20.15
N THR A 114 1.08 -20.46 -20.10
CA THR A 114 1.59 -21.41 -21.09
C THR A 114 0.56 -21.81 -22.15
N GLU A 115 -0.73 -21.86 -21.79
CA GLU A 115 -1.81 -22.16 -22.73
C GLU A 115 -2.27 -20.90 -23.48
N GLU A 116 -2.41 -20.99 -24.81
CA GLU A 116 -2.88 -19.84 -25.63
C GLU A 116 -4.34 -19.50 -25.38
N GLU A 117 -5.18 -20.52 -25.16
CA GLU A 117 -6.58 -20.39 -24.80
C GLU A 117 -6.97 -21.60 -23.97
N VAL A 118 -7.73 -21.39 -22.89
CA VAL A 118 -8.27 -22.48 -22.07
C VAL A 118 -9.77 -22.61 -22.39
N PRO A 119 -10.18 -23.54 -23.26
CA PRO A 119 -11.55 -23.60 -23.74
C PRO A 119 -12.54 -23.77 -22.58
N GLY A 120 -13.54 -22.89 -22.53
CA GLY A 120 -14.62 -22.94 -21.54
C GLY A 120 -14.30 -22.29 -20.19
N LEU A 121 -13.04 -21.98 -19.89
CA LEU A 121 -12.66 -21.30 -18.65
C LEU A 121 -13.06 -19.82 -18.71
N LYS A 122 -13.86 -19.38 -17.74
CA LYS A 122 -14.44 -18.01 -17.73
C LYS A 122 -13.97 -17.16 -16.57
N ALA A 123 -13.48 -17.76 -15.49
CA ALA A 123 -12.99 -17.02 -14.33
C ALA A 123 -11.97 -17.81 -13.52
N VAL A 124 -11.05 -17.10 -12.89
CA VAL A 124 -10.04 -17.68 -12.00
C VAL A 124 -10.02 -16.93 -10.67
N VAL A 125 -9.87 -17.67 -9.56
CA VAL A 125 -9.66 -17.06 -8.24
C VAL A 125 -8.46 -17.71 -7.56
N LEU A 126 -7.49 -16.87 -7.21
CA LEU A 126 -6.22 -17.26 -6.62
C LEU A 126 -6.14 -16.76 -5.18
N TYR A 127 -5.94 -17.68 -4.24
CA TYR A 127 -5.82 -17.37 -2.81
C TYR A 127 -4.37 -17.51 -2.38
N ALA A 128 -3.82 -16.43 -1.83
CA ALA A 128 -2.44 -16.36 -1.34
C ALA A 128 -1.39 -16.96 -2.31
N PRO A 129 -1.39 -16.60 -3.61
CA PRO A 129 -0.30 -17.01 -4.49
C PRO A 129 1.04 -16.44 -4.02
N PHE A 130 2.12 -16.75 -4.71
CA PHE A 130 3.37 -16.02 -4.61
C PHE A 130 3.81 -15.53 -5.98
N TYR A 131 4.50 -14.39 -6.02
CA TYR A 131 4.96 -13.81 -7.27
C TYR A 131 6.29 -13.09 -7.06
N ARG A 132 7.29 -13.40 -7.87
CA ARG A 132 8.53 -12.65 -7.96
C ARG A 132 8.37 -11.60 -9.07
N PRO A 133 8.48 -10.29 -8.78
CA PRO A 133 8.55 -9.27 -9.82
C PRO A 133 9.72 -9.55 -10.78
N ALA A 134 9.54 -9.30 -12.07
CA ALA A 134 10.56 -9.66 -13.08
C ALA A 134 11.93 -9.01 -12.81
N ASP A 135 11.91 -7.77 -12.32
CA ASP A 135 13.02 -6.91 -11.93
C ASP A 135 13.67 -7.28 -10.58
N PHE A 136 13.15 -8.29 -9.87
CA PHE A 136 13.72 -8.70 -8.57
C PHE A 136 14.83 -9.72 -8.75
N ASP A 137 16.07 -9.31 -8.50
CA ASP A 137 17.21 -10.21 -8.56
C ASP A 137 17.15 -11.32 -7.49
N PRO A 138 17.44 -12.59 -7.86
CA PRO A 138 17.45 -13.71 -6.93
C PRO A 138 18.68 -13.67 -6.01
N THR A 139 18.60 -12.89 -4.94
CA THR A 139 19.71 -12.74 -3.98
C THR A 139 19.75 -13.86 -2.92
N PRO A 140 20.91 -14.12 -2.28
CA PRO A 140 21.00 -15.02 -1.13
C PRO A 140 20.09 -14.61 0.04
N ALA A 141 19.90 -13.30 0.25
CA ALA A 141 19.03 -12.76 1.28
C ALA A 141 17.55 -13.09 0.99
N LEU A 142 17.12 -12.92 -0.26
CA LEU A 142 15.80 -13.31 -0.72
C LEU A 142 15.55 -14.81 -0.52
N ARG A 143 16.53 -15.65 -0.87
CA ARG A 143 16.47 -17.11 -0.64
C ARG A 143 16.29 -17.47 0.83
N LEU A 144 17.07 -16.85 1.72
CA LEU A 144 16.96 -17.09 3.17
C LEU A 144 15.58 -16.68 3.71
N ARG A 145 15.05 -15.54 3.23
CA ARG A 145 13.72 -15.06 3.63
C ARG A 145 12.61 -15.97 3.13
N SER A 146 12.64 -16.37 1.86
CA SER A 146 11.66 -17.31 1.30
C SER A 146 11.67 -18.64 2.06
N ARG A 147 12.85 -19.08 2.54
CA ARG A 147 12.96 -20.27 3.41
C ARG A 147 12.27 -20.06 4.76
N ALA A 148 12.45 -18.90 5.38
CA ALA A 148 11.80 -18.58 6.65
C ALA A 148 10.28 -18.45 6.51
N ALA A 149 9.81 -17.77 5.45
CA ALA A 149 8.39 -17.62 5.13
C ALA A 149 7.71 -18.99 4.92
N LEU A 150 8.32 -19.88 4.11
CA LEU A 150 7.78 -21.22 3.91
C LEU A 150 7.71 -22.04 5.21
N ARG A 151 8.71 -21.92 6.10
CA ARG A 151 8.66 -22.58 7.43
C ARG A 151 7.47 -22.09 8.26
N LYS A 152 7.18 -20.79 8.21
CA LYS A 152 6.02 -20.19 8.91
C LYS A 152 4.72 -20.75 8.34
N VAL A 153 4.56 -20.73 7.02
CA VAL A 153 3.39 -21.29 6.33
C VAL A 153 3.15 -22.76 6.68
N ILE A 154 4.18 -23.62 6.65
CA ILE A 154 4.04 -25.04 7.00
C ILE A 154 3.59 -25.23 8.45
N ARG A 155 4.09 -24.41 9.39
CA ARG A 155 3.67 -24.45 10.80
C ARG A 155 2.21 -24.01 11.00
N GLU A 156 1.79 -23.00 10.25
CA GLU A 156 0.40 -22.52 10.26
C GLU A 156 -0.55 -23.59 9.70
N GLY A 157 -0.20 -24.18 8.54
CA GLY A 157 -0.95 -25.28 7.95
C GLY A 157 -1.05 -26.49 8.88
N PHE A 158 0.05 -26.87 9.55
CA PHE A 158 0.05 -27.92 10.57
C PHE A 158 -0.90 -27.62 11.73
N THR A 159 -0.91 -26.38 12.21
CA THR A 159 -1.82 -25.94 13.27
C THR A 159 -3.28 -26.05 12.83
N LEU A 160 -3.59 -25.63 11.60
CA LEU A 160 -4.94 -25.73 11.04
C LEU A 160 -5.37 -27.18 10.85
N ALA A 161 -4.47 -28.05 10.39
CA ALA A 161 -4.74 -29.48 10.21
C ALA A 161 -5.03 -30.21 11.53
N LEU A 162 -4.41 -29.79 12.64
CA LEU A 162 -4.74 -30.31 13.98
C LEU A 162 -6.14 -29.86 14.44
N GLY A 163 -6.60 -28.69 13.98
CA GLY A 163 -7.91 -28.14 14.34
C GLY A 163 -8.13 -28.09 15.85
N PRO A 164 -9.33 -28.44 16.37
CA PRO A 164 -9.62 -28.45 17.80
C PRO A 164 -8.68 -29.34 18.65
N ARG A 165 -8.08 -30.38 18.05
CA ARG A 165 -7.14 -31.26 18.77
C ARG A 165 -5.87 -30.54 19.18
N ALA A 166 -5.53 -29.43 18.52
CA ALA A 166 -4.36 -28.62 18.87
C ALA A 166 -4.42 -28.08 20.30
N ALA A 167 -5.63 -27.84 20.84
CA ALA A 167 -5.84 -27.33 22.20
C ALA A 167 -5.70 -28.41 23.28
N SER A 168 -5.89 -29.69 22.92
CA SER A 168 -5.77 -30.83 23.83
C SER A 168 -4.38 -31.48 23.83
N LEU A 169 -3.50 -31.08 22.90
CA LEU A 169 -2.14 -31.59 22.82
C LEU A 169 -1.23 -30.82 23.77
N ASP A 170 -0.35 -31.56 24.43
CA ASP A 170 0.76 -30.97 25.18
C ASP A 170 1.56 -29.99 24.29
N PRO A 171 1.84 -28.76 24.76
CA PRO A 171 2.52 -27.74 23.95
C PRO A 171 3.90 -28.19 23.44
N ASP A 172 4.68 -28.90 24.26
CA ASP A 172 6.02 -29.36 23.88
C ASP A 172 5.94 -30.48 22.85
N LEU A 173 4.98 -31.40 23.01
CA LEU A 173 4.69 -32.42 21.99
C LEU A 173 4.28 -31.78 20.66
N ARG A 174 3.42 -30.75 20.69
CA ARG A 174 3.00 -30.04 19.48
C ARG A 174 4.17 -29.34 18.79
N ILE A 175 5.06 -28.69 19.56
CA ILE A 175 6.29 -28.07 19.05
C ILE A 175 7.19 -29.14 18.42
N ALA A 176 7.39 -30.28 19.09
CA ALA A 176 8.21 -31.39 18.60
C ALA A 176 7.66 -31.99 17.30
N MET A 177 6.35 -32.20 17.21
CA MET A 177 5.68 -32.68 15.99
C MET A 177 5.85 -31.70 14.83
N GLY A 178 5.65 -30.39 15.09
CA GLY A 178 5.89 -29.35 14.08
C GLY A 178 7.35 -29.29 13.64
N GLY A 179 8.29 -29.50 14.56
CA GLY A 179 9.72 -29.65 14.26
C GLY A 179 9.99 -30.82 13.30
N LYS A 180 9.48 -32.01 13.61
CA LYS A 180 9.63 -33.21 12.77
C LYS A 180 9.01 -33.05 11.39
N LEU A 181 7.86 -32.38 11.29
CA LEU A 181 7.27 -32.04 9.99
C LEU A 181 8.22 -31.16 9.17
N LEU A 182 8.76 -30.10 9.77
CA LEU A 182 9.71 -29.21 9.08
C LEU A 182 10.99 -29.93 8.68
N ASP A 183 11.53 -30.81 9.52
CA ASP A 183 12.73 -31.59 9.21
C ASP A 183 12.52 -32.50 8.00
N ARG A 184 11.30 -33.03 7.82
CA ARG A 184 10.92 -33.80 6.63
C ARG A 184 10.72 -32.93 5.39
N VAL A 185 9.94 -31.86 5.52
CA VAL A 185 9.47 -31.09 4.36
C VAL A 185 10.57 -30.17 3.82
N MET A 186 11.26 -29.44 4.69
CA MET A 186 12.13 -28.34 4.25
C MET A 186 13.30 -28.76 3.36
N PRO A 187 14.00 -29.90 3.57
CA PRO A 187 15.13 -30.28 2.73
C PRO A 187 14.75 -30.52 1.25
N ALA A 188 13.62 -31.19 1.00
CA ALA A 188 13.17 -31.55 -0.35
C ALA A 188 12.19 -30.53 -0.94
N GLY A 189 11.30 -29.98 -0.12
CA GLY A 189 10.23 -29.10 -0.57
C GLY A 189 10.67 -27.66 -0.82
N PHE A 190 11.63 -27.13 -0.05
CA PHE A 190 12.07 -25.75 -0.25
C PHE A 190 12.77 -25.51 -1.60
N PRO A 191 13.66 -26.38 -2.10
CA PRO A 191 14.20 -26.23 -3.45
C PRO A 191 13.11 -26.12 -4.52
N VAL A 192 12.10 -27.00 -4.49
CA VAL A 192 10.98 -26.99 -5.45
C VAL A 192 10.15 -25.71 -5.33
N PHE A 193 9.79 -25.32 -4.10
CA PHE A 193 9.08 -24.07 -3.86
C PHE A 193 9.85 -22.84 -4.36
N TYR A 194 11.16 -22.79 -4.07
CA TYR A 194 11.98 -21.64 -4.41
C TYR A 194 12.21 -21.54 -5.92
N GLU A 195 12.40 -22.67 -6.60
CA GLU A 195 12.46 -22.72 -8.06
C GLU A 195 11.18 -22.17 -8.70
N GLU A 196 10.01 -22.60 -8.19
CA GLU A 196 8.72 -22.09 -8.66
C GLU A 196 8.54 -20.59 -8.37
N PHE A 197 8.99 -20.12 -7.20
CA PHE A 197 9.01 -18.70 -6.89
C PHE A 197 9.88 -17.91 -7.88
N ILE A 198 11.05 -18.42 -8.26
CA ILE A 198 11.88 -17.77 -9.29
C ILE A 198 11.18 -17.76 -10.66
N ALA A 199 10.62 -18.91 -11.06
CA ALA A 199 9.91 -19.07 -12.33
C ALA A 199 8.68 -18.16 -12.45
N SER A 200 8.00 -17.85 -11.34
CA SER A 200 6.82 -16.97 -11.36
C SER A 200 7.07 -15.59 -11.96
N GLY A 201 8.30 -15.05 -11.85
CA GLY A 201 8.68 -13.77 -12.46
C GLY A 201 9.11 -13.85 -13.92
N LEU A 202 9.06 -15.04 -14.52
CA LEU A 202 9.35 -15.30 -15.94
C LEU A 202 8.07 -15.61 -16.74
N LEU A 203 6.91 -15.67 -16.07
CA LEU A 203 5.63 -15.93 -16.71
C LEU A 203 5.18 -14.73 -17.54
N ASP A 204 4.79 -14.97 -18.80
CA ASP A 204 4.16 -13.95 -19.64
C ASP A 204 2.66 -13.84 -19.31
N LEU A 205 2.36 -13.12 -18.24
CA LEU A 205 1.00 -12.91 -17.77
C LEU A 205 0.23 -11.83 -18.56
N THR A 206 0.90 -11.11 -19.47
CA THR A 206 0.29 -10.02 -20.26
C THR A 206 -0.72 -10.54 -21.28
N ARG A 207 -0.54 -11.81 -21.69
CA ARG A 207 -1.39 -12.51 -22.65
C ARG A 207 -2.65 -13.10 -22.02
N VAL A 208 -2.72 -13.19 -20.69
CA VAL A 208 -3.86 -13.80 -20.01
C VAL A 208 -5.05 -12.85 -20.05
N THR A 209 -6.12 -13.27 -20.72
CA THR A 209 -7.37 -12.50 -20.86
C THR A 209 -8.45 -12.95 -19.89
N THR A 210 -8.33 -14.14 -19.30
CA THR A 210 -9.31 -14.69 -18.38
C THR A 210 -9.42 -13.83 -17.11
N PRO A 211 -10.62 -13.30 -16.79
CA PRO A 211 -10.82 -12.52 -15.57
C PRO A 211 -10.32 -13.27 -14.35
N THR A 212 -9.41 -12.64 -13.60
CA THR A 212 -8.75 -13.26 -12.45
C THR A 212 -8.93 -12.41 -11.20
N LEU A 213 -9.32 -13.02 -10.08
CA LEU A 213 -9.29 -12.39 -8.76
C LEU A 213 -8.14 -12.98 -7.96
N VAL A 214 -7.30 -12.13 -7.37
CA VAL A 214 -6.26 -12.54 -6.44
C VAL A 214 -6.57 -11.98 -5.06
N LEU A 215 -6.68 -12.86 -4.06
CA LEU A 215 -6.93 -12.50 -2.66
C LEU A 215 -5.78 -12.97 -1.78
N ALA A 216 -5.19 -12.07 -0.99
CA ALA A 216 -4.16 -12.43 -0.02
C ALA A 216 -4.21 -11.56 1.24
N GLY A 217 -3.47 -11.97 2.26
CA GLY A 217 -3.27 -11.20 3.49
C GLY A 217 -2.24 -10.09 3.31
N VAL A 218 -2.44 -8.95 3.97
CA VAL A 218 -1.45 -7.84 3.97
C VAL A 218 -0.13 -8.28 4.61
N ASP A 219 -0.23 -9.11 5.65
CA ASP A 219 0.91 -9.66 6.39
C ASP A 219 1.38 -11.03 5.86
N ASP A 220 0.82 -11.48 4.73
CA ASP A 220 1.25 -12.72 4.09
C ASP A 220 2.55 -12.50 3.29
N GLU A 221 3.61 -13.18 3.71
CA GLU A 221 4.91 -13.08 3.06
C GLU A 221 4.96 -13.78 1.68
N SER A 222 3.97 -14.61 1.33
CA SER A 222 3.89 -15.22 0.00
C SER A 222 3.61 -14.14 -1.06
N LEU A 223 2.73 -13.19 -0.76
CA LEU A 223 2.36 -12.06 -1.63
C LEU A 223 2.33 -10.75 -0.87
N THR A 224 3.51 -10.20 -0.58
CA THR A 224 3.63 -8.88 0.06
C THR A 224 2.94 -7.79 -0.77
N PRO A 225 2.53 -6.64 -0.19
CA PRO A 225 1.93 -5.51 -0.93
C PRO A 225 2.69 -5.09 -2.18
N MET A 226 4.00 -5.12 -2.08
CA MET A 226 4.93 -4.85 -3.17
C MET A 226 4.83 -5.88 -4.31
N ARG A 227 4.82 -7.19 -4.00
CA ARG A 227 4.65 -8.26 -4.99
C ARG A 227 3.24 -8.32 -5.57
N ALA A 228 2.23 -8.01 -4.75
CA ALA A 228 0.84 -7.90 -5.18
C ALA A 228 0.67 -6.82 -6.24
N ALA A 229 1.26 -5.64 -6.01
CA ALA A 229 1.26 -4.55 -6.99
C ALA A 229 2.03 -4.90 -8.27
N ALA A 230 3.15 -5.61 -8.16
CA ALA A 230 3.88 -6.10 -9.32
C ALA A 230 3.07 -7.13 -10.13
N LEU A 231 2.39 -8.07 -9.47
CA LEU A 231 1.51 -9.03 -10.13
C LEU A 231 0.34 -8.34 -10.85
N ALA A 232 -0.27 -7.32 -10.23
CA ALA A 232 -1.34 -6.53 -10.84
C ALA A 232 -0.88 -5.82 -12.12
N ARG A 233 0.39 -5.35 -12.16
CA ARG A 233 0.97 -4.75 -13.37
C ARG A 233 1.28 -5.80 -14.44
N ALA A 234 1.81 -6.96 -14.04
CA ALA A 234 2.19 -8.03 -14.96
C ALA A 234 0.99 -8.74 -15.59
N MET A 235 -0.16 -8.76 -14.91
CA MET A 235 -1.37 -9.46 -15.34
C MET A 235 -2.58 -8.51 -15.39
N PRO A 236 -2.81 -7.80 -16.51
CA PRO A 236 -3.89 -6.82 -16.63
C PRO A 236 -5.30 -7.39 -16.37
N ALA A 237 -5.52 -8.68 -16.63
CA ALA A 237 -6.79 -9.35 -16.35
C ALA A 237 -7.02 -9.67 -14.85
N ALA A 238 -6.02 -9.44 -13.99
CA ALA A 238 -6.12 -9.70 -12.56
C ALA A 238 -6.59 -8.46 -11.77
N THR A 239 -7.61 -8.66 -10.95
CA THR A 239 -7.92 -7.78 -9.83
C THR A 239 -7.22 -8.32 -8.58
N VAL A 240 -6.17 -7.66 -8.11
CA VAL A 240 -5.43 -8.07 -6.90
C VAL A 240 -5.93 -7.30 -5.68
N ARG A 241 -6.31 -8.01 -4.61
CA ARG A 241 -6.82 -7.41 -3.38
C ARG A 241 -6.13 -8.00 -2.16
N LEU A 242 -5.59 -7.11 -1.32
CA LEU A 242 -5.07 -7.47 -0.01
C LEU A 242 -6.07 -7.08 1.07
N ARG A 243 -6.24 -7.96 2.05
CA ARG A 243 -7.07 -7.71 3.24
C ARG A 243 -6.22 -7.88 4.50
N SER A 244 -6.35 -6.96 5.43
CA SER A 244 -5.72 -7.07 6.75
C SER A 244 -6.28 -8.26 7.55
N SER A 245 -7.53 -8.63 7.30
CA SER A 245 -8.16 -9.79 7.93
C SER A 245 -7.61 -11.12 7.43
N TYR A 246 -7.10 -11.22 6.20
CA TYR A 246 -6.67 -12.48 5.61
C TYR A 246 -5.26 -12.88 6.05
N GLY A 247 -5.07 -14.18 6.32
CA GLY A 247 -3.77 -14.83 6.42
C GLY A 247 -3.54 -15.82 5.27
N HIS A 248 -2.45 -16.57 5.30
CA HIS A 248 -2.05 -17.46 4.18
C HIS A 248 -3.09 -18.55 3.85
N PHE A 249 -3.80 -19.05 4.86
CA PHE A 249 -4.88 -20.04 4.71
C PHE A 249 -6.27 -19.42 4.88
N CYS A 250 -6.48 -18.19 4.37
CA CYS A 250 -7.75 -17.47 4.49
C CYS A 250 -8.97 -18.30 4.06
N HIS A 251 -8.85 -19.15 3.04
CA HIS A 251 -9.92 -20.03 2.56
C HIS A 251 -10.35 -21.12 3.55
N VAL A 252 -9.50 -21.48 4.50
CA VAL A 252 -9.81 -22.42 5.58
C VAL A 252 -10.20 -21.68 6.86
N ALA A 253 -9.45 -20.64 7.21
CA ALA A 253 -9.64 -19.91 8.47
C ALA A 253 -10.87 -18.99 8.45
N GLN A 254 -11.23 -18.46 7.29
CA GLN A 254 -12.26 -17.43 7.13
C GLN A 254 -13.19 -17.70 5.92
N PRO A 255 -13.76 -18.92 5.82
CA PRO A 255 -14.46 -19.36 4.61
C PRO A 255 -15.70 -18.51 4.29
N ALA A 256 -16.37 -17.92 5.29
CA ALA A 256 -17.57 -17.10 5.08
C ALA A 256 -17.27 -15.76 4.41
N ALA A 257 -16.30 -14.99 4.93
CA ALA A 257 -15.88 -13.72 4.34
C ALA A 257 -15.34 -13.94 2.92
N LEU A 258 -14.45 -14.93 2.77
CA LEU A 258 -13.83 -15.24 1.48
C LEU A 258 -14.86 -15.71 0.45
N SER A 259 -15.84 -16.55 0.82
CA SER A 259 -16.89 -16.99 -0.11
C SER A 259 -17.72 -15.82 -0.64
N GLY A 260 -17.94 -14.78 0.17
CA GLY A 260 -18.68 -13.59 -0.25
C GLY A 260 -17.95 -12.82 -1.36
N GLU A 261 -16.66 -12.56 -1.18
CA GLU A 261 -15.83 -11.89 -2.20
C GLU A 261 -15.69 -12.74 -3.46
N THR A 262 -15.43 -14.04 -3.32
CA THR A 262 -15.36 -15.00 -4.43
C THR A 262 -16.68 -15.03 -5.21
N ALA A 263 -17.82 -15.19 -4.54
CA ALA A 263 -19.12 -15.24 -5.20
C ALA A 263 -19.46 -13.92 -5.91
N ALA A 264 -19.13 -12.77 -5.32
CA ALA A 264 -19.35 -11.47 -5.95
C ALA A 264 -18.56 -11.30 -7.24
N PHE A 265 -17.28 -11.69 -7.23
CA PHE A 265 -16.45 -11.67 -8.43
C PHE A 265 -16.97 -12.65 -9.49
N LEU A 266 -17.25 -13.89 -9.12
CA LEU A 266 -17.75 -14.90 -10.05
C LEU A 266 -19.06 -14.46 -10.68
N ARG A 267 -20.01 -13.92 -9.91
CA ARG A 267 -21.27 -13.37 -10.46
C ARG A 267 -21.04 -12.32 -11.54
N ARG A 268 -19.99 -11.49 -11.43
CA ARG A 268 -19.66 -10.46 -12.43
C ARG A 268 -18.97 -11.07 -13.64
N ALA A 269 -17.93 -11.86 -13.42
CA ALA A 269 -17.11 -12.46 -14.49
C ALA A 269 -17.90 -13.44 -15.36
N LEU A 270 -18.94 -14.05 -14.78
CA LEU A 270 -19.74 -15.08 -15.42
C LEU A 270 -21.03 -14.58 -16.09
N ARG A 271 -21.28 -13.25 -16.11
CA ARG A 271 -22.42 -12.67 -16.84
C ARG A 271 -22.25 -12.91 -18.34
N PRO A 272 -23.35 -13.17 -19.09
CA PRO A 272 -23.30 -13.16 -20.54
C PRO A 272 -22.81 -11.80 -21.04
N ALA A 273 -21.96 -11.77 -22.06
CA ALA A 273 -21.58 -10.53 -22.71
C ALA A 273 -22.83 -9.89 -23.32
N ALA A 274 -23.32 -8.82 -22.69
CA ALA A 274 -24.26 -7.92 -23.35
C ALA A 274 -23.51 -7.13 -24.43
N GLU A 275 -24.22 -6.77 -25.51
CA GLU A 275 -23.73 -5.87 -26.55
C GLU A 275 -23.04 -4.62 -25.96
N PRO A 276 -22.00 -4.09 -26.62
CA PRO A 276 -21.28 -2.92 -26.11
C PRO A 276 -22.26 -1.75 -25.91
N PRO A 277 -22.24 -1.06 -24.77
CA PRO A 277 -23.15 0.05 -24.54
C PRO A 277 -22.81 1.19 -25.50
N THR A 278 -23.71 1.49 -26.43
CA THR A 278 -23.77 2.78 -27.11
C THR A 278 -24.40 3.79 -26.16
N GLY A 279 -23.60 4.33 -25.25
CA GLY A 279 -24.02 5.32 -24.25
C GLY A 279 -22.84 5.71 -23.36
N PRO A 280 -22.81 6.93 -22.79
CA PRO A 280 -21.69 7.37 -21.96
C PRO A 280 -21.46 6.39 -20.81
N PHE A 281 -20.19 6.08 -20.55
CA PHE A 281 -19.70 5.12 -19.56
C PHE A 281 -20.46 5.16 -18.23
N GLU A 282 -21.43 4.26 -18.06
CA GLU A 282 -22.03 3.92 -16.77
C GLU A 282 -21.59 2.50 -16.40
N GLY A 283 -20.43 2.41 -15.77
CA GLY A 283 -20.07 1.26 -14.96
C GLY A 283 -19.95 1.76 -13.54
N GLU A 284 -21.06 1.78 -12.79
CA GLU A 284 -21.03 2.14 -11.37
C GLU A 284 -20.05 1.20 -10.64
N PRO A 285 -18.95 1.73 -10.08
CA PRO A 285 -18.20 0.96 -9.09
C PRO A 285 -19.17 0.69 -7.94
N THR A 286 -19.27 -0.56 -7.48
CA THR A 286 -19.89 -0.87 -6.20
C THR A 286 -19.22 0.02 -5.14
N MET A 287 -19.90 1.10 -4.78
CA MET A 287 -19.51 2.02 -3.72
C MET A 287 -19.25 1.17 -2.47
N SER A 288 -18.08 1.36 -1.86
CA SER A 288 -17.92 0.92 -0.48
C SER A 288 -19.01 1.61 0.34
N THR A 289 -19.67 0.88 1.23
CA THR A 289 -20.69 1.47 2.12
C THR A 289 -20.07 2.40 3.17
N GLU A 290 -18.73 2.35 3.34
CA GLU A 290 -17.97 3.17 4.29
C GLU A 290 -16.68 3.70 3.63
N LEU A 291 -16.36 4.99 3.85
CA LEU A 291 -15.14 5.61 3.31
C LEU A 291 -13.92 5.13 4.09
N LEU A 292 -14.04 5.01 5.41
CA LEU A 292 -12.99 4.58 6.33
C LEU A 292 -13.26 3.14 6.76
N ASP A 293 -12.85 2.19 5.92
CA ASP A 293 -13.15 0.76 6.02
C ASP A 293 -12.00 -0.09 6.61
N ASP A 294 -10.94 0.58 7.07
CA ASP A 294 -9.67 0.01 7.54
C ASP A 294 -9.00 -0.93 6.52
N GLN A 295 -9.43 -0.90 5.27
CA GLN A 295 -8.81 -1.65 4.19
C GLN A 295 -7.61 -0.88 3.65
N PRO A 296 -6.45 -1.52 3.50
CA PRO A 296 -5.30 -0.87 2.90
C PRO A 296 -5.51 -0.66 1.41
N THR A 297 -5.09 0.51 0.93
CA THR A 297 -4.81 0.76 -0.48
C THR A 297 -3.30 0.73 -0.68
N SER A 298 -2.87 0.10 -1.78
CA SER A 298 -1.47 0.06 -2.19
C SER A 298 -1.29 0.89 -3.45
N TYR A 299 -0.33 1.83 -3.41
CA TYR A 299 0.06 2.63 -4.56
C TYR A 299 1.54 2.40 -4.85
N VAL A 300 1.89 2.32 -6.13
CA VAL A 300 3.29 2.25 -6.56
C VAL A 300 3.59 3.45 -7.43
N GLY A 301 4.62 4.18 -7.06
CA GLY A 301 5.11 5.34 -7.80
C GLY A 301 6.61 5.43 -7.72
N SER A 302 7.15 6.47 -8.34
CA SER A 302 8.57 6.81 -8.28
C SER A 302 8.72 8.28 -7.94
N PRO A 303 9.79 8.67 -7.23
CA PRO A 303 10.08 10.07 -7.03
C PRO A 303 10.27 10.73 -8.40
N ARG A 304 9.69 11.91 -8.60
CA ARG A 304 9.87 12.66 -9.85
C ARG A 304 11.31 13.14 -9.94
N TYR A 305 11.85 13.17 -11.16
CA TYR A 305 13.23 13.61 -11.42
C TYR A 305 13.54 15.03 -10.91
N GLU A 306 12.52 15.90 -10.86
CA GLU A 306 12.57 17.24 -10.22
C GLU A 306 13.14 17.19 -8.77
N GLY A 307 12.98 16.08 -8.06
CA GLY A 307 13.40 15.94 -6.67
C GLY A 307 14.88 15.71 -6.47
N VAL A 308 15.63 15.47 -7.54
CA VAL A 308 17.05 15.16 -7.50
C VAL A 308 17.86 16.48 -7.40
N ASN A 309 17.65 17.19 -6.28
CA ASN A 309 18.21 18.53 -6.07
C ASN A 309 19.74 18.50 -5.90
N ILE A 310 20.27 17.49 -5.21
CA ILE A 310 21.71 17.34 -4.95
C ILE A 310 22.11 15.86 -5.08
N ARG A 311 23.01 15.56 -6.04
CA ARG A 311 23.47 14.19 -6.40
C ARG A 311 22.33 13.31 -6.92
N THR A 312 22.12 12.12 -6.33
CA THR A 312 21.03 11.19 -6.69
C THR A 312 19.95 11.14 -5.62
N TRP A 313 20.07 11.92 -4.54
CA TRP A 313 19.13 11.86 -3.42
C TRP A 313 17.93 12.76 -3.67
N VAL A 314 16.77 12.27 -3.26
CA VAL A 314 15.49 12.93 -3.50
C VAL A 314 15.12 13.83 -2.34
N GLY A 315 14.78 15.09 -2.65
CA GLY A 315 14.34 16.11 -1.71
C GLY A 315 13.01 15.76 -1.03
N PHE A 316 12.81 16.28 0.19
CA PHE A 316 11.74 15.83 1.08
C PHE A 316 10.33 16.05 0.48
N LYS A 317 10.11 17.11 -0.32
CA LYS A 317 8.81 17.38 -0.94
C LYS A 317 8.28 16.21 -1.78
N HIS A 318 9.16 15.42 -2.39
CA HIS A 318 8.76 14.29 -3.23
C HIS A 318 8.26 13.08 -2.44
N PHE A 319 8.67 12.93 -1.18
CA PHE A 319 8.04 11.97 -0.28
C PHE A 319 6.56 12.34 -0.06
N MET A 320 6.28 13.64 0.10
CA MET A 320 4.92 14.14 0.30
C MET A 320 4.07 14.00 -0.96
N TYR A 321 4.64 14.17 -2.16
CA TYR A 321 3.92 13.89 -3.41
C TYR A 321 3.51 12.42 -3.52
N LEU A 322 4.39 11.49 -3.12
CA LEU A 322 4.05 10.05 -3.12
C LEU A 322 2.97 9.72 -2.09
N VAL A 323 2.95 10.41 -0.94
CA VAL A 323 1.86 10.31 0.03
C VAL A 323 0.55 10.83 -0.55
N GLU A 324 0.58 11.97 -1.26
CA GLU A 324 -0.59 12.55 -1.94
C GLU A 324 -1.16 11.60 -3.00
N GLU A 325 -0.32 11.01 -3.84
CA GLU A 325 -0.76 10.01 -4.83
C GLU A 325 -1.39 8.77 -4.19
N ALA A 326 -0.87 8.32 -3.03
CA ALA A 326 -1.46 7.22 -2.27
C ALA A 326 -2.85 7.58 -1.71
N VAL A 327 -3.04 8.82 -1.23
CA VAL A 327 -4.36 9.34 -0.82
C VAL A 327 -5.32 9.33 -2.02
N LEU A 328 -4.90 9.86 -3.17
CA LEU A 328 -5.74 9.87 -4.37
C LEU A 328 -6.10 8.45 -4.83
N ALA A 329 -5.17 7.49 -4.72
CA ALA A 329 -5.45 6.08 -4.99
C ALA A 329 -6.50 5.49 -4.03
N TYR A 330 -6.42 5.80 -2.74
CA TYR A 330 -7.38 5.32 -1.73
C TYR A 330 -8.83 5.70 -2.07
N PHE A 331 -9.03 6.96 -2.45
CA PHE A 331 -10.33 7.50 -2.82
C PHE A 331 -10.83 6.92 -4.16
N ARG A 332 -9.95 6.78 -5.17
CA ARG A 332 -10.31 6.12 -6.44
C ARG A 332 -10.74 4.66 -6.25
N GLU A 333 -10.03 3.89 -5.45
CA GLU A 333 -10.36 2.47 -5.20
C GLU A 333 -11.74 2.27 -4.54
N ARG A 334 -12.24 3.30 -3.86
CA ARG A 334 -13.56 3.31 -3.22
C ARG A 334 -14.66 3.91 -4.08
N GLY A 335 -14.36 4.23 -5.34
CA GLY A 335 -15.32 4.78 -6.30
C GLY A 335 -15.61 6.27 -6.12
N VAL A 336 -14.81 6.98 -5.32
CA VAL A 336 -14.97 8.40 -5.00
C VAL A 336 -13.69 9.17 -5.34
N GLY A 337 -13.23 9.07 -6.60
CA GLY A 337 -12.00 9.75 -7.04
C GLY A 337 -12.12 11.28 -6.98
N ALA A 338 -11.00 11.98 -6.75
CA ALA A 338 -10.98 13.44 -6.59
C ALA A 338 -11.67 14.21 -7.74
N ARG A 339 -11.51 13.73 -8.99
CA ARG A 339 -12.20 14.28 -10.17
C ARG A 339 -13.72 14.14 -10.08
N ASP A 340 -14.20 12.97 -9.68
CA ASP A 340 -15.64 12.68 -9.60
C ASP A 340 -16.27 13.44 -8.44
N ILE A 341 -15.57 13.48 -7.30
CA ILE A 341 -15.94 14.31 -6.14
C ILE A 341 -16.10 15.77 -6.55
N TYR A 342 -15.14 16.33 -7.30
CA TYR A 342 -15.21 17.71 -7.77
C TYR A 342 -16.38 17.93 -8.73
N HIS A 343 -16.45 17.19 -9.84
CA HIS A 343 -17.42 17.47 -10.89
C HIS A 343 -18.87 17.13 -10.51
N ARG A 344 -19.10 16.06 -9.73
CA ARG A 344 -20.46 15.61 -9.38
C ARG A 344 -20.99 16.32 -8.14
N HIS A 345 -20.13 16.55 -7.15
CA HIS A 345 -20.55 16.96 -5.80
C HIS A 345 -20.04 18.33 -5.36
N GLY A 346 -19.16 18.98 -6.12
CA GLY A 346 -18.70 20.34 -5.78
C GLY A 346 -17.74 20.38 -4.60
N LEU A 347 -16.89 19.36 -4.48
CA LEU A 347 -15.99 19.23 -3.35
C LEU A 347 -14.54 19.10 -3.85
N GLY A 348 -13.64 19.87 -3.26
CA GLY A 348 -12.19 19.70 -3.40
C GLY A 348 -11.68 18.69 -2.39
N LEU A 349 -10.85 17.74 -2.83
CA LEU A 349 -10.14 16.83 -1.91
C LEU A 349 -8.87 17.51 -1.42
N GLU A 350 -8.81 17.82 -0.12
CA GLU A 350 -7.73 18.59 0.49
C GLU A 350 -6.97 17.79 1.55
N ILE A 351 -5.65 17.69 1.43
CA ILE A 351 -4.81 17.23 2.56
C ILE A 351 -4.62 18.41 3.52
N VAL A 352 -5.26 18.38 4.68
CA VAL A 352 -5.26 19.53 5.62
C VAL A 352 -4.24 19.40 6.75
N ASP A 353 -3.72 18.19 6.98
CA ASP A 353 -2.65 17.93 7.94
C ASP A 353 -1.80 16.77 7.43
N SER A 354 -0.48 16.92 7.51
CA SER A 354 0.46 15.83 7.29
C SER A 354 1.55 15.86 8.35
N SER A 355 1.84 14.71 8.96
CA SER A 355 2.91 14.55 9.95
C SER A 355 3.69 13.28 9.65
N VAL A 356 4.98 13.43 9.33
CA VAL A 356 5.81 12.35 8.77
C VAL A 356 7.14 12.21 9.47
N GLN A 357 7.66 10.99 9.45
CA GLN A 357 9.02 10.63 9.81
C GLN A 357 9.70 10.02 8.58
N LEU A 358 10.95 10.42 8.35
CA LEU A 358 11.76 10.05 7.19
C LEU A 358 13.00 9.29 7.67
N PRO A 359 12.88 7.99 8.01
CA PRO A 359 13.97 7.20 8.57
C PRO A 359 15.08 6.82 7.58
N ALA A 360 14.83 6.94 6.27
CA ALA A 360 15.78 6.58 5.23
C ALA A 360 15.62 7.46 3.99
N THR A 361 16.67 7.54 3.17
CA THR A 361 16.71 8.34 1.95
C THR A 361 15.93 7.68 0.81
N LEU A 362 15.44 8.50 -0.11
CA LEU A 362 15.02 8.09 -1.45
C LEU A 362 16.10 8.49 -2.45
N GLU A 363 16.30 7.66 -3.45
CA GLU A 363 17.22 7.89 -4.57
C GLU A 363 16.44 8.05 -5.88
N ALA A 364 17.11 8.65 -6.87
CA ALA A 364 16.62 8.68 -8.23
C ALA A 364 16.26 7.27 -8.69
N GLU A 365 15.14 7.15 -9.41
CA GLU A 365 14.64 5.88 -9.99
C GLU A 365 14.11 4.85 -8.99
N ASP A 366 14.08 5.15 -7.68
CA ASP A 366 13.44 4.28 -6.72
C ASP A 366 11.99 3.94 -7.11
N GLN A 367 11.66 2.65 -7.05
CA GLN A 367 10.27 2.24 -7.04
C GLN A 367 9.76 2.24 -5.60
N VAL A 368 8.79 3.10 -5.34
CA VAL A 368 8.23 3.33 -4.01
C VAL A 368 6.87 2.67 -3.89
N TYR A 369 6.73 1.86 -2.86
CA TYR A 369 5.52 1.12 -2.50
C TYR A 369 4.86 1.80 -1.31
N ALA A 370 3.78 2.53 -1.58
CA ALA A 370 2.98 3.20 -0.59
C ALA A 370 1.84 2.28 -0.11
N THR A 371 1.64 2.21 1.20
CA THR A 371 0.47 1.60 1.82
C THR A 371 -0.24 2.66 2.65
N ILE A 372 -1.53 2.86 2.38
CA ILE A 372 -2.39 3.80 3.10
C ILE A 372 -3.57 3.07 3.71
N ILE A 373 -3.87 3.36 4.98
CA ILE A 373 -4.97 2.74 5.74
C ILE A 373 -5.70 3.86 6.48
N SER A 374 -7.03 3.82 6.48
CA SER A 374 -7.81 4.72 7.34
C SER A 374 -7.49 4.51 8.82
N ALA A 375 -7.78 5.52 9.62
CA ALA A 375 -7.71 5.43 11.07
C ALA A 375 -9.03 5.89 11.70
N THR A 376 -9.13 5.79 13.02
CA THR A 376 -10.31 6.23 13.75
C THR A 376 -10.52 7.75 13.60
N PRO A 377 -11.67 8.20 13.07
CA PRO A 377 -11.97 9.61 12.88
C PRO A 377 -12.07 10.36 14.22
N LYS A 378 -11.78 11.66 14.18
CA LYS A 378 -12.05 12.58 15.29
C LYS A 378 -12.95 13.72 14.77
N PRO A 379 -14.00 14.11 15.50
CA PRO A 379 -14.90 15.18 15.06
C PRO A 379 -14.15 16.46 14.68
N GLY A 380 -14.54 17.08 13.57
CA GLY A 380 -14.04 18.38 13.12
C GLY A 380 -12.57 18.41 12.69
N LYS A 381 -11.98 17.27 12.30
CA LYS A 381 -10.55 17.20 11.97
C LYS A 381 -10.25 16.56 10.61
N GLY A 382 -11.27 16.21 9.81
CA GLY A 382 -11.11 15.47 8.57
C GLY A 382 -10.86 13.97 8.74
N ALA A 383 -10.94 13.25 7.62
CA ALA A 383 -10.69 11.81 7.48
C ALA A 383 -9.21 11.48 7.76
N PRO A 384 -8.88 10.66 8.76
CA PRO A 384 -7.49 10.37 9.09
C PRO A 384 -6.98 9.11 8.39
N PHE A 385 -5.71 9.16 7.98
CA PHE A 385 -5.01 8.05 7.37
C PHE A 385 -3.62 7.85 7.98
N THR A 386 -3.17 6.61 7.98
CA THR A 386 -1.77 6.25 8.18
C THR A 386 -1.17 5.86 6.85
N VAL A 387 0.06 6.31 6.59
CA VAL A 387 0.77 6.06 5.34
C VAL A 387 2.17 5.54 5.64
N THR A 388 2.57 4.49 4.94
CA THR A 388 3.94 3.99 4.96
C THR A 388 4.47 3.93 3.54
N LEU A 389 5.66 4.47 3.30
CA LEU A 389 6.37 4.29 2.03
C LEU A 389 7.55 3.33 2.26
N ASN A 390 7.67 2.34 1.39
CA ASN A 390 8.78 1.40 1.38
C ASN A 390 9.45 1.39 0.01
N VAL A 391 10.77 1.20 0.01
CA VAL A 391 11.55 0.85 -1.18
C VAL A 391 12.20 -0.51 -0.97
N GLU A 392 12.69 -1.12 -2.04
CA GLU A 392 13.55 -2.29 -1.91
C GLU A 392 15.02 -1.88 -1.90
N ARG A 393 15.80 -2.47 -0.99
CA ARG A 393 17.26 -2.43 -0.96
C ARG A 393 17.78 -3.82 -0.66
N ASP A 394 18.70 -4.33 -1.47
CA ASP A 394 19.35 -5.63 -1.26
C ASP A 394 18.37 -6.81 -0.98
N GLY A 395 17.23 -6.85 -1.69
CA GLY A 395 16.22 -7.88 -1.46
C GLY A 395 15.27 -7.64 -0.28
N ARG A 396 15.34 -6.47 0.38
CA ARG A 396 14.62 -6.16 1.62
C ARG A 396 13.79 -4.88 1.49
N PRO A 397 12.55 -4.87 2.04
CA PRO A 397 11.78 -3.66 2.17
C PRO A 397 12.44 -2.76 3.23
N VAL A 398 12.78 -1.54 2.84
CA VAL A 398 13.24 -0.47 3.71
C VAL A 398 12.13 0.56 3.79
N THR A 399 11.61 0.80 5.00
CA THR A 399 10.66 1.89 5.21
C THR A 399 11.40 3.22 5.10
N VAL A 400 10.95 4.08 4.18
CA VAL A 400 11.53 5.42 3.94
C VAL A 400 10.64 6.53 4.48
N LEU A 401 9.35 6.26 4.69
CA LEU A 401 8.42 7.18 5.36
C LEU A 401 7.41 6.44 6.22
N LYS A 402 7.14 6.98 7.40
CA LYS A 402 5.95 6.68 8.21
C LYS A 402 5.21 7.98 8.48
N GLY A 403 3.92 8.03 8.18
CA GLY A 403 3.15 9.27 8.21
C GLY A 403 1.73 9.09 8.71
N LYS A 404 1.18 10.21 9.17
CA LYS A 404 -0.26 10.40 9.38
C LYS A 404 -0.68 11.58 8.52
N VAL A 405 -1.77 11.43 7.80
CA VAL A 405 -2.37 12.51 7.01
C VAL A 405 -3.84 12.66 7.35
N ARG A 406 -4.39 13.85 7.14
CA ARG A 406 -5.82 14.11 7.25
C ARG A 406 -6.32 14.75 5.98
N VAL A 407 -7.49 14.29 5.54
CA VAL A 407 -8.16 14.80 4.34
C VAL A 407 -9.48 15.45 4.74
N ALA A 408 -9.77 16.61 4.18
CA ALA A 408 -11.09 17.23 4.23
C ALA A 408 -11.65 17.33 2.80
N LEU A 409 -12.97 17.30 2.68
CA LEU A 409 -13.67 17.57 1.43
C LEU A 409 -14.23 18.98 1.53
N VAL A 410 -13.62 19.93 0.84
CA VAL A 410 -13.91 21.34 1.05
C VAL A 410 -14.78 21.86 -0.08
N ALA A 411 -15.86 22.55 0.26
CA ALA A 411 -16.74 23.17 -0.73
C ALA A 411 -15.95 24.10 -1.68
N VAL A 412 -16.31 24.03 -2.95
CA VAL A 412 -15.72 24.84 -4.03
C VAL A 412 -16.58 26.07 -4.29
N LYS A 413 -15.95 27.21 -4.51
CA LYS A 413 -16.65 28.51 -4.64
C LYS A 413 -17.48 28.64 -5.90
N ASP A 414 -17.10 27.95 -6.97
CA ASP A 414 -17.72 28.08 -8.30
C ASP A 414 -19.09 27.39 -8.39
N GLY A 415 -19.51 26.68 -7.34
CA GLY A 415 -20.76 25.92 -7.34
C GLY A 415 -20.75 24.75 -8.33
N SER A 416 -19.55 24.24 -8.67
CA SER A 416 -19.44 22.97 -9.40
C SER A 416 -20.15 21.85 -8.61
N GLY A 417 -20.62 20.81 -9.31
CA GLY A 417 -21.44 19.75 -8.72
C GLY A 417 -22.95 20.00 -8.80
N THR A 418 -23.68 19.04 -9.34
CA THR A 418 -25.14 19.08 -9.50
C THR A 418 -25.84 17.97 -8.72
N GLU A 419 -25.08 17.04 -8.16
CA GLU A 419 -25.59 15.86 -7.47
C GLU A 419 -25.41 15.99 -5.95
N PRO A 420 -26.32 15.42 -5.14
CA PRO A 420 -26.17 15.41 -3.69
C PRO A 420 -24.87 14.68 -3.29
N VAL A 421 -24.26 15.15 -2.20
CA VAL A 421 -23.08 14.50 -1.62
C VAL A 421 -23.47 13.10 -1.12
N PRO A 422 -22.73 12.04 -1.45
CA PRO A 422 -22.98 10.72 -0.90
C PRO A 422 -22.80 10.71 0.62
N ALA A 423 -23.71 10.03 1.34
CA ALA A 423 -23.69 9.93 2.81
C ALA A 423 -22.34 9.49 3.39
N VAL A 424 -21.59 8.70 2.63
CA VAL A 424 -20.26 8.21 3.01
C VAL A 424 -19.19 9.31 3.07
N LEU A 425 -19.40 10.43 2.37
CA LEU A 425 -18.51 11.59 2.29
C LEU A 425 -18.94 12.72 3.24
N GLU A 426 -20.24 12.87 3.52
CA GLU A 426 -20.83 13.95 4.35
C GLU A 426 -20.06 14.25 5.65
N PRO A 427 -19.59 13.25 6.44
CA PRO A 427 -18.89 13.53 7.71
C PRO A 427 -17.56 14.28 7.55
N TYR A 428 -17.03 14.35 6.34
CA TYR A 428 -15.73 14.95 6.03
C TYR A 428 -15.86 16.23 5.19
N VAL A 429 -17.10 16.65 4.92
CA VAL A 429 -17.39 17.89 4.19
C VAL A 429 -17.29 19.08 5.12
N VAL A 430 -16.57 20.11 4.68
CA VAL A 430 -16.47 21.41 5.36
C VAL A 430 -16.65 22.55 4.35
N PRO A 431 -17.21 23.70 4.76
CA PRO A 431 -17.34 24.85 3.85
C PRO A 431 -15.99 25.45 3.46
N GLU A 432 -15.03 25.43 4.38
CA GLU A 432 -13.68 25.98 4.23
C GLU A 432 -12.74 25.29 5.22
N VAL A 433 -11.43 25.37 5.01
CA VAL A 433 -10.45 24.76 5.93
C VAL A 433 -10.56 25.33 7.34
N ALA A 434 -10.92 26.61 7.50
CA ALA A 434 -11.08 27.27 8.80
C ALA A 434 -12.19 26.67 9.67
N ALA A 435 -13.14 25.94 9.08
CA ALA A 435 -14.19 25.24 9.83
C ALA A 435 -13.68 24.00 10.57
N LEU A 436 -12.46 23.53 10.26
CA LEU A 436 -11.81 22.46 11.01
C LEU A 436 -11.35 22.98 12.37
N THR A 437 -11.44 22.14 13.40
CA THR A 437 -10.98 22.50 14.74
C THR A 437 -9.46 22.55 14.77
N HIS A 438 -8.86 23.73 14.93
CA HIS A 438 -7.41 23.87 15.08
C HIS A 438 -7.04 24.67 16.34
N PRO A 439 -6.21 24.13 17.25
CA PRO A 439 -5.76 24.88 18.44
C PRO A 439 -4.77 26.01 18.08
N GLU A 440 -4.22 26.00 16.87
CA GLU A 440 -3.25 26.98 16.38
C GLU A 440 -3.88 28.02 15.42
N ALA A 441 -5.20 28.07 15.24
CA ALA A 441 -5.80 29.19 14.51
C ALA A 441 -5.65 30.49 15.31
N ALA A 442 -5.15 31.56 14.69
CA ALA A 442 -4.97 32.86 15.33
C ALA A 442 -5.03 33.98 14.28
N THR A 443 -5.63 35.11 14.66
CA THR A 443 -5.56 36.37 13.90
C THR A 443 -4.85 37.41 14.75
N LEU A 444 -3.80 38.02 14.20
CA LEU A 444 -3.02 39.05 14.86
C LEU A 444 -3.43 40.44 14.36
N PRO A 445 -3.66 41.43 15.23
CA PRO A 445 -3.99 42.78 14.80
C PRO A 445 -2.76 43.51 14.25
N VAL A 446 -2.93 44.18 13.10
CA VAL A 446 -1.97 45.16 12.57
C VAL A 446 -2.40 46.52 13.09
N GLY A 447 -1.73 46.99 14.14
CA GLY A 447 -1.99 48.33 14.70
C GLY A 447 -1.78 49.44 13.67
N GLU A 448 -2.46 50.57 13.86
CA GLU A 448 -2.37 51.74 12.98
C GLU A 448 -0.90 52.19 12.83
N GLY A 449 -0.45 52.38 11.59
CA GLY A 449 0.92 52.77 11.27
C GLY A 449 2.00 51.68 11.44
N ARG A 450 1.62 50.44 11.75
CA ARG A 450 2.56 49.29 11.78
C ARG A 450 2.58 48.54 10.45
N GLU A 451 3.76 48.11 10.06
CA GLU A 451 3.98 47.21 8.94
C GLU A 451 3.82 45.75 9.37
N VAL A 452 3.64 44.85 8.39
CA VAL A 452 3.53 43.40 8.64
C VAL A 452 4.77 42.86 9.37
N ALA A 453 5.96 43.37 9.03
CA ALA A 453 7.21 42.99 9.66
C ALA A 453 7.24 43.31 11.16
N ASP A 454 6.70 44.46 11.57
CA ASP A 454 6.65 44.89 12.98
C ASP A 454 5.85 43.93 13.87
N VAL A 455 4.89 43.23 13.27
CA VAL A 455 4.03 42.26 13.97
C VAL A 455 4.63 40.86 13.94
N LEU A 456 5.11 40.42 12.77
CA LEU A 456 5.51 39.02 12.54
C LEU A 456 6.95 38.71 12.91
N VAL A 457 7.85 39.69 12.80
CA VAL A 457 9.29 39.55 13.09
C VAL A 457 9.78 40.75 13.91
N PRO A 458 9.25 40.95 15.13
CA PRO A 458 9.69 42.05 15.98
C PRO A 458 11.20 41.97 16.25
N GLU A 459 11.80 43.13 16.48
CA GLU A 459 13.25 43.25 16.71
C GLU A 459 13.72 42.29 17.80
N GLY A 460 14.81 41.57 17.53
CA GLY A 460 15.37 40.58 18.46
C GLY A 460 14.66 39.22 18.49
N SER A 461 13.59 38.99 17.71
CA SER A 461 12.91 37.68 17.64
C SER A 461 13.76 36.56 17.03
N GLY A 462 14.76 36.91 16.23
CA GLY A 462 15.56 35.95 15.46
C GLY A 462 14.80 35.26 14.34
N ALA A 463 13.54 35.62 14.10
CA ALA A 463 12.71 35.07 13.03
C ALA A 463 13.02 35.71 11.66
N TYR A 464 12.75 34.98 10.60
CA TYR A 464 12.93 35.41 9.21
C TYR A 464 11.58 35.53 8.52
N LEU A 465 11.36 36.64 7.81
CA LEU A 465 10.11 36.91 7.08
C LEU A 465 10.38 36.90 5.58
N TRP A 466 9.58 36.13 4.85
CA TRP A 466 9.53 36.12 3.40
C TRP A 466 8.09 36.26 2.93
N SER A 467 7.82 37.28 2.12
CA SER A 467 6.51 37.50 1.51
C SER A 467 6.51 37.14 0.04
N TRP A 468 5.47 36.45 -0.41
CA TRP A 468 5.33 36.01 -1.80
C TRP A 468 3.85 35.99 -2.21
N ARG A 469 3.61 36.10 -3.52
CA ARG A 469 2.26 36.03 -4.11
C ARG A 469 1.93 34.58 -4.42
N ALA A 470 0.78 34.07 -3.96
CA ALA A 470 0.30 32.72 -4.26
C ALA A 470 0.07 32.53 -5.78
N PRO A 471 0.97 31.84 -6.51
CA PRO A 471 0.83 31.72 -7.96
C PRO A 471 -0.16 30.61 -8.32
N TYR A 472 -0.77 30.70 -9.50
CA TYR A 472 -1.73 29.68 -9.98
C TYR A 472 -1.17 28.25 -9.98
N THR A 473 0.14 28.07 -10.18
CA THR A 473 0.81 26.75 -10.20
C THR A 473 0.86 26.07 -8.83
N TYR A 474 0.55 26.81 -7.76
CA TYR A 474 0.44 26.29 -6.41
C TYR A 474 -1.01 26.04 -6.00
N CYS A 475 -1.97 26.43 -6.83
CA CYS A 475 -3.38 26.20 -6.60
C CYS A 475 -3.86 24.93 -7.32
N HIS A 476 -5.01 24.41 -6.89
CA HIS A 476 -5.71 23.30 -7.57
C HIS A 476 -7.22 23.55 -7.63
N PHE A 477 -7.89 22.76 -8.47
CA PHE A 477 -9.33 22.85 -8.79
C PHE A 477 -9.73 24.18 -9.44
N SER A 478 -9.76 25.27 -8.68
CA SER A 478 -10.13 26.61 -9.14
C SER A 478 -9.07 27.63 -8.71
N ASP A 479 -9.08 28.01 -7.43
CA ASP A 479 -8.29 29.14 -6.92
C ASP A 479 -7.61 28.85 -5.57
N ARG A 480 -7.85 27.71 -4.91
CA ARG A 480 -7.31 27.42 -3.58
C ARG A 480 -5.87 26.92 -3.64
N LEU A 481 -5.02 27.47 -2.76
CA LEU A 481 -3.66 27.03 -2.53
C LEU A 481 -3.63 25.63 -1.90
N GLN A 482 -2.96 24.68 -2.55
CA GLN A 482 -2.96 23.28 -2.13
C GLN A 482 -1.90 23.01 -1.05
N HIS A 483 -2.08 21.94 -0.27
CA HIS A 483 -1.14 21.49 0.76
C HIS A 483 0.32 21.38 0.29
N SER A 484 0.54 20.83 -0.92
CA SER A 484 1.89 20.64 -1.47
C SER A 484 2.61 21.96 -1.76
N ALA A 485 1.89 23.08 -1.86
CA ALA A 485 2.48 24.42 -1.89
C ALA A 485 3.19 24.74 -0.57
N TYR A 486 2.54 24.52 0.58
CA TYR A 486 3.16 24.74 1.90
C TYR A 486 4.34 23.82 2.16
N VAL A 487 4.32 22.60 1.62
CA VAL A 487 5.47 21.68 1.65
C VAL A 487 6.66 22.28 0.89
N ARG A 488 6.43 22.82 -0.32
CA ARG A 488 7.48 23.51 -1.10
C ARG A 488 7.98 24.75 -0.38
N THR A 489 7.07 25.57 0.16
CA THR A 489 7.38 26.78 0.94
C THR A 489 8.23 26.44 2.15
N LEU A 490 7.98 25.31 2.84
CA LEU A 490 8.78 24.86 3.96
C LEU A 490 10.22 24.50 3.55
N GLU A 491 10.42 23.91 2.37
CA GLU A 491 11.75 23.67 1.80
C GLU A 491 12.46 24.98 1.47
N GLU A 492 11.76 25.87 0.77
CA GLU A 492 12.32 27.12 0.27
C GLU A 492 12.63 28.12 1.38
N VAL A 493 11.80 28.22 2.42
CA VAL A 493 12.03 29.15 3.52
C VAL A 493 13.26 28.75 4.35
N VAL A 494 13.58 27.46 4.43
CA VAL A 494 14.82 26.98 5.06
C VAL A 494 16.03 27.46 4.25
N ASP A 495 16.03 27.26 2.93
CA ASP A 495 17.12 27.72 2.07
C ASP A 495 17.30 29.24 2.13
N ARG A 496 16.20 30.00 2.04
CA ARG A 496 16.21 31.47 2.14
C ARG A 496 16.72 31.96 3.49
N PHE A 497 16.30 31.35 4.59
CA PHE A 497 16.80 31.66 5.93
C PHE A 497 18.31 31.42 6.04
N LEU A 498 18.80 30.27 5.56
CA LEU A 498 20.22 29.95 5.62
C LEU A 498 21.07 30.89 4.75
N HIS A 499 20.54 31.25 3.58
CA HIS A 499 21.17 32.23 2.70
C HIS A 499 21.24 33.62 3.36
N ASP A 500 20.13 34.10 3.94
CA ASP A 500 20.06 35.36 4.70
C ASP A 500 21.10 35.43 5.82
N ARG A 501 21.35 34.30 6.49
CA ARG A 501 22.31 34.19 7.59
C ARG A 501 23.74 33.83 7.16
N GLY A 502 24.04 33.87 5.86
CA GLY A 502 25.40 33.68 5.34
C GLY A 502 25.90 32.24 5.28
N ILE A 503 25.04 31.24 5.54
CA ILE A 503 25.37 29.80 5.48
C ILE A 503 24.53 29.07 4.41
N ALA A 504 24.46 29.67 3.22
CA ALA A 504 23.72 29.13 2.08
C ALA A 504 24.10 27.65 1.78
N ILE A 505 23.12 26.87 1.33
CA ILE A 505 23.30 25.42 1.08
C ILE A 505 24.45 25.14 0.10
N GLY A 506 24.61 25.95 -0.94
CA GLY A 506 25.72 25.82 -1.90
C GLY A 506 27.10 25.95 -1.22
N ARG A 507 27.25 26.90 -0.29
CA ARG A 507 28.48 27.10 0.49
C ARG A 507 28.74 25.91 1.42
N LEU A 508 27.72 25.44 2.13
CA LEU A 508 27.84 24.27 3.01
C LEU A 508 28.23 23.00 2.23
N LEU A 509 27.68 22.81 1.03
CA LEU A 509 28.04 21.71 0.15
C LEU A 509 29.49 21.81 -0.34
N GLU A 510 29.92 23.00 -0.77
CA GLU A 510 31.27 23.22 -1.29
C GLU A 510 32.32 23.02 -0.19
N GLU A 511 32.19 23.74 0.92
CA GLU A 511 33.18 23.81 2.01
C GLU A 511 33.18 22.56 2.89
N ARG A 512 32.00 21.95 3.12
CA ARG A 512 31.83 20.88 4.13
C ARG A 512 31.31 19.58 3.56
N ALA A 513 30.95 19.53 2.28
CA ALA A 513 30.22 18.42 1.68
C ALA A 513 28.87 18.13 2.33
N TRP A 514 28.26 19.11 3.01
CA TRP A 514 27.01 18.91 3.73
C TRP A 514 25.81 19.07 2.81
N ILE A 515 24.88 18.12 2.91
CA ILE A 515 23.59 18.16 2.20
C ILE A 515 22.44 18.15 3.19
N PRO A 516 21.40 18.96 2.97
CA PRO A 516 20.26 19.06 3.86
C PRO A 516 19.52 17.72 3.95
N VAL A 517 19.17 17.32 5.17
CA VAL A 517 18.34 16.15 5.41
C VAL A 517 17.22 16.47 6.39
N VAL A 518 16.03 15.95 6.10
CA VAL A 518 14.85 16.10 6.94
C VAL A 518 14.54 14.75 7.57
N SER A 519 14.33 14.74 8.88
CA SER A 519 14.02 13.52 9.63
C SER A 519 12.56 13.46 10.07
N ARG A 520 11.95 14.63 10.30
CA ARG A 520 10.54 14.80 10.61
C ARG A 520 10.03 16.11 10.02
N ALA A 521 8.79 16.09 9.57
CA ALA A 521 8.07 17.28 9.18
C ALA A 521 6.60 17.17 9.57
N ARG A 522 5.98 18.30 9.86
CA ARG A 522 4.53 18.43 9.93
C ARG A 522 4.10 19.68 9.22
N VAL A 523 3.05 19.62 8.41
CA VAL A 523 2.41 20.77 7.78
C VAL A 523 0.92 20.68 8.09
N GLN A 524 0.33 21.78 8.54
CA GLN A 524 -1.08 21.87 8.86
C GLN A 524 -1.66 23.15 8.26
N MET A 525 -2.71 23.00 7.47
CA MET A 525 -3.54 24.10 6.97
C MET A 525 -4.53 24.49 8.06
N LEU A 526 -4.75 25.79 8.23
CA LEU A 526 -5.59 26.39 9.26
C LEU A 526 -6.73 27.22 8.67
N ALA A 527 -6.52 27.76 7.47
CA ALA A 527 -7.51 28.48 6.69
C ALA A 527 -7.19 28.39 5.19
N ASP A 528 -8.16 28.76 4.36
CA ASP A 528 -7.97 28.82 2.91
C ASP A 528 -7.05 29.99 2.53
N VAL A 529 -6.21 29.78 1.52
CA VAL A 529 -5.51 30.84 0.78
C VAL A 529 -5.91 30.73 -0.67
N PHE A 530 -6.15 31.85 -1.32
CA PHE A 530 -6.57 31.92 -2.71
C PHE A 530 -5.48 32.46 -3.60
N MET A 531 -5.60 32.14 -4.89
CA MET A 531 -4.70 32.58 -5.94
C MET A 531 -4.52 34.10 -5.87
N GLU A 532 -3.27 34.52 -6.05
CA GLU A 532 -2.82 35.92 -6.02
C GLU A 532 -2.86 36.61 -4.64
N GLU A 533 -3.35 35.96 -3.57
CA GLU A 533 -3.17 36.48 -2.21
C GLU A 533 -1.67 36.56 -1.85
N THR A 534 -1.29 37.57 -1.06
CA THR A 534 0.08 37.68 -0.54
C THR A 534 0.20 36.85 0.73
N VAL A 535 1.10 35.87 0.70
CA VAL A 535 1.44 35.01 1.83
C VAL A 535 2.71 35.53 2.49
N HIS A 536 2.62 35.78 3.79
CA HIS A 536 3.73 36.16 4.66
C HIS A 536 4.21 34.92 5.43
N THR A 537 5.35 34.36 5.03
CA THR A 537 5.95 33.18 5.64
C THR A 537 7.01 33.59 6.66
N VAL A 538 6.81 33.19 7.91
CA VAL A 538 7.75 33.39 9.02
C VAL A 538 8.44 32.07 9.33
N PHE A 539 9.76 32.08 9.46
CA PHE A 539 10.56 30.91 9.85
C PHE A 539 11.43 31.22 11.06
N GLN A 540 11.45 30.29 12.02
CA GLN A 540 12.21 30.45 13.25
C GLN A 540 12.76 29.12 13.75
N VAL A 541 14.06 29.09 14.07
CA VAL A 541 14.71 27.91 14.69
C VAL A 541 14.34 27.83 16.17
N GLN A 542 13.71 26.74 16.58
CA GLN A 542 13.18 26.51 17.93
C GLN A 542 14.18 25.84 18.87
N ASP A 543 14.93 24.84 18.39
CA ASP A 543 15.95 24.16 19.19
C ASP A 543 17.11 23.62 18.36
N VAL A 544 18.28 23.43 18.97
CA VAL A 544 19.45 22.75 18.39
C VAL A 544 19.80 21.57 19.29
N ILE A 545 19.74 20.36 18.76
CA ILE A 545 19.86 19.11 19.53
C ILE A 545 21.20 18.45 19.19
N LYS A 546 22.04 18.33 20.21
CA LYS A 546 23.34 17.61 20.14
C LYS A 546 24.20 18.03 18.94
N ASP A 547 24.14 19.30 18.55
CA ASP A 547 24.89 19.86 17.42
C ASP A 547 24.76 19.08 16.10
N THR A 548 23.65 18.36 15.87
CA THR A 548 23.51 17.50 14.68
C THR A 548 22.20 17.73 13.94
N VAL A 549 21.17 18.15 14.67
CA VAL A 549 19.87 18.52 14.11
C VAL A 549 19.34 19.75 14.81
N TYR A 550 18.50 20.51 14.13
CA TYR A 550 17.72 21.60 14.71
C TYR A 550 16.24 21.42 14.39
N THR A 551 15.39 21.93 15.27
CA THR A 551 13.96 22.05 15.02
C THR A 551 13.63 23.48 14.64
N ALA A 552 12.69 23.66 13.72
CA ALA A 552 12.21 24.96 13.32
C ALA A 552 10.69 24.95 13.10
N ARG A 553 10.09 26.13 13.22
CA ARG A 553 8.69 26.38 12.95
C ARG A 553 8.56 27.33 11.77
N MET A 554 7.60 27.04 10.91
CA MET A 554 7.13 27.94 9.86
C MET A 554 5.67 28.29 10.13
N ASP A 555 5.34 29.58 10.13
CA ASP A 555 3.95 30.06 10.15
C ASP A 555 3.68 30.89 8.89
N CYS A 556 2.55 30.66 8.24
CA CYS A 556 2.12 31.44 7.08
C CYS A 556 0.93 32.31 7.47
N TYR A 557 0.96 33.58 7.07
CA TYR A 557 -0.10 34.55 7.32
C TYR A 557 -0.59 35.18 6.02
N VAL A 558 -1.86 35.58 5.97
CA VAL A 558 -2.39 36.45 4.94
C VAL A 558 -3.00 37.67 5.61
N ARG A 559 -2.76 38.86 5.03
CA ARG A 559 -3.38 40.10 5.50
C ARG A 559 -4.77 40.24 4.89
N ARG A 560 -5.80 40.29 5.73
CA ARG A 560 -7.20 40.54 5.34
C ARG A 560 -7.74 41.66 6.22
N GLY A 561 -7.94 42.84 5.63
CA GLY A 561 -8.23 44.07 6.39
C GLY A 561 -7.07 44.44 7.33
N ASP A 562 -7.39 44.69 8.59
CA ASP A 562 -6.44 45.05 9.65
C ASP A 562 -5.93 43.84 10.45
N GLY A 563 -6.22 42.62 9.98
CA GLY A 563 -5.79 41.37 10.59
C GLY A 563 -4.76 40.61 9.75
N LEU A 564 -3.80 39.99 10.43
CA LEU A 564 -2.96 38.93 9.89
C LEU A 564 -3.49 37.58 10.35
N GLU A 565 -4.19 36.89 9.47
CA GLU A 565 -4.76 35.58 9.72
C GLU A 565 -3.69 34.51 9.51
N ARG A 566 -3.46 33.65 10.51
CA ARG A 566 -2.54 32.51 10.35
C ARG A 566 -3.24 31.39 9.57
N VAL A 567 -2.79 31.18 8.35
CA VAL A 567 -3.43 30.26 7.38
C VAL A 567 -2.78 28.88 7.36
N ALA A 568 -1.52 28.76 7.78
CA ALA A 568 -0.84 27.47 7.94
C ALA A 568 0.27 27.52 8.99
N THR A 569 0.59 26.36 9.54
CA THR A 569 1.67 26.14 10.52
C THR A 569 2.42 24.87 10.14
N ALA A 570 3.73 24.86 10.30
CA ALA A 570 4.57 23.70 10.06
C ALA A 570 5.74 23.61 11.03
N THR A 571 6.21 22.39 11.25
CA THR A 571 7.45 22.13 11.98
C THR A 571 8.35 21.22 11.16
N ILE A 572 9.66 21.41 11.30
CA ILE A 572 10.67 20.61 10.61
C ILE A 572 11.80 20.26 11.56
N MET A 573 12.29 19.02 11.51
CA MET A 573 13.51 18.58 12.17
C MET A 573 14.56 18.32 11.10
N HIS A 574 15.51 19.23 11.01
CA HIS A 574 16.46 19.35 9.92
C HIS A 574 17.88 19.10 10.42
N GLY A 575 18.71 18.48 9.59
CA GLY A 575 20.14 18.29 9.84
C GLY A 575 20.92 18.28 8.53
N TYR A 576 22.15 17.80 8.57
CA TYR A 576 22.95 17.60 7.37
C TYR A 576 23.56 16.21 7.33
N ALA A 577 23.68 15.62 6.14
CA ALA A 577 24.48 14.45 5.90
C ALA A 577 25.77 14.84 5.17
N VAL A 578 26.85 14.09 5.41
CA VAL A 578 28.09 14.26 4.67
C VAL A 578 27.98 13.51 3.34
N SER A 579 28.20 14.20 2.22
CA SER A 579 27.97 13.65 0.88
C SER A 579 29.20 12.97 0.28
N ARG A 580 30.43 13.39 0.59
CA ARG A 580 31.67 12.83 0.00
C ARG A 580 32.79 12.71 1.02
N GLY A 581 33.79 11.88 0.71
CA GLY A 581 34.91 11.56 1.60
C GLY A 581 34.63 10.36 2.52
N GLU A 582 35.53 10.08 3.46
CA GLU A 582 35.47 8.90 4.34
C GLU A 582 34.22 8.85 5.23
N LYS A 583 33.61 10.01 5.50
CA LYS A 583 32.39 10.15 6.31
C LYS A 583 31.10 10.15 5.49
N ALA A 584 31.16 9.89 4.18
CA ALA A 584 29.98 9.92 3.32
C ALA A 584 28.85 9.02 3.88
N GLY A 585 27.62 9.54 3.90
CA GLY A 585 26.44 8.85 4.44
C GLY A 585 26.23 8.99 5.95
N THR A 586 27.14 9.65 6.68
CA THR A 586 26.97 9.94 8.11
C THR A 586 26.30 11.28 8.34
N VAL A 587 25.69 11.45 9.52
CA VAL A 587 25.16 12.74 9.99
C VAL A 587 26.31 13.69 10.31
N ALA A 588 26.24 14.92 9.82
CA ALA A 588 27.19 15.97 10.10
C ALA A 588 26.99 16.56 11.51
N VAL A 589 28.10 16.96 12.14
CA VAL A 589 28.10 17.70 13.40
C VAL A 589 28.36 19.18 13.07
N PHE A 590 27.49 20.07 13.53
CA PHE A 590 27.55 21.51 13.34
C PHE A 590 28.85 22.07 13.93
N ASP A 591 29.50 22.95 13.17
CA ASP A 591 30.65 23.71 13.64
C ASP A 591 30.21 24.99 14.37
N ASP A 592 31.16 25.74 14.91
CA ASP A 592 30.88 26.97 15.66
C ASP A 592 30.11 28.01 14.83
N GLU A 593 30.42 28.13 13.55
CA GLU A 593 29.75 29.08 12.65
C GLU A 593 28.27 28.73 12.49
N VAL A 594 27.96 27.48 12.13
CA VAL A 594 26.59 27.03 11.93
C VAL A 594 25.82 27.06 13.25
N ARG A 595 26.45 26.70 14.38
CA ARG A 595 25.81 26.81 15.71
C ARG A 595 25.46 28.25 16.05
N ALA A 596 26.38 29.19 15.84
CA ALA A 596 26.15 30.61 16.12
C ALA A 596 24.99 31.15 15.29
N VAL A 597 24.94 30.81 13.99
CA VAL A 597 23.86 31.24 13.10
C VAL A 597 22.50 30.67 13.52
N LEU A 598 22.42 29.37 13.81
CA LEU A 598 21.15 28.70 14.16
C LEU A 598 20.60 29.15 15.53
N THR A 599 21.46 29.68 16.41
CA THR A 599 21.09 30.17 17.74
C THR A 599 20.98 31.70 17.83
N ALA A 600 21.42 32.44 16.80
CA ALA A 600 21.39 33.90 16.77
C ALA A 600 19.96 34.45 16.87
N GLY A 601 19.75 35.38 17.82
CA GLY A 601 18.45 35.98 18.11
C GLY A 601 17.64 35.28 19.20
N ARG A 602 18.20 34.25 19.87
CA ARG A 602 17.68 33.81 21.17
C ARG A 602 18.27 34.71 22.24
N ALA A 603 17.43 35.50 22.91
CA ALA A 603 17.83 36.07 24.20
C ALA A 603 18.31 34.90 25.07
N SER A 604 19.50 35.02 25.65
CA SER A 604 19.97 34.07 26.66
C SER A 604 18.91 33.99 27.75
N ALA A 605 18.22 32.85 27.83
CA ALA A 605 17.30 32.58 28.92
C ALA A 605 18.06 32.43 30.24
#